data_AF-A0A0G0M6D1-F1
#
_entry.id   AF-A0A0G0M6D1-F1
#
_cell.length_a   1.000
_cell.length_b   1.000
_cell.length_c   1.000
_cell.angle_alpha   90.00
_cell.angle_beta   90.00
_cell.angle_gamma   90.00
#
_symmetry.space_group_name_H-M   'P 1'
#
loop_
_entity.id
_entity.type
_entity.pdbx_description
1 polymer ?
#
loop_
_entity_poly.entity_id
_entity_poly.type
_entity_poly.pdbx_seq_one_letter_code
_entity_poly.pdbx_strand_id
1 'polypeptide(L)'
;MTKNPFYNAGTALLYIIFIVTSISIGGKLAGDSEGNYLIPIGMLSLFVLSAAIMAYIFLYQPIVMLLEGKRKEAIRLFGSTIAIFAGITFIVFLIALIALKLNIQILAF
;
A
#
# COMPACT_ATOMS: atom_id res chain seq x y z
N MET A 1 14.80 -4.55 7.00
CA MET A 1 14.80 -3.95 5.64
C MET A 1 16.12 -4.28 4.96
N THR A 2 16.08 -4.73 3.72
CA THR A 2 17.30 -5.06 2.96
C THR A 2 17.59 -3.97 1.94
N LYS A 3 18.84 -3.88 1.46
CA LYS A 3 19.24 -2.91 0.41
C LYS A 3 18.68 -3.25 -0.98
N ASN A 4 17.88 -4.31 -1.08
CA ASN A 4 17.37 -4.79 -2.35
C ASN A 4 15.91 -4.33 -2.54
N PRO A 5 15.64 -3.46 -3.54
CA PRO A 5 14.32 -2.89 -3.79
C PRO A 5 13.21 -3.92 -4.00
N PHE A 6 13.53 -5.07 -4.59
CA PHE A 6 12.54 -6.13 -4.87
C PHE A 6 11.98 -6.77 -3.61
N TYR A 7 12.82 -6.99 -2.60
CA TYR A 7 12.36 -7.52 -1.31
C TYR A 7 11.51 -6.51 -0.55
N ASN A 8 11.87 -5.22 -0.62
CA ASN A 8 11.09 -4.17 0.03
C ASN A 8 9.70 -4.02 -0.63
N ALA A 9 9.63 -4.06 -1.96
CA ALA A 9 8.36 -4.06 -2.70
C ALA A 9 7.52 -5.32 -2.44
N GLY A 10 8.14 -6.51 -2.43
CA GLY A 10 7.45 -7.76 -2.12
C GLY A 10 6.89 -7.81 -0.69
N THR A 11 7.62 -7.26 0.27
CA THR A 11 7.18 -7.16 1.67
C THR A 11 6.02 -6.18 1.81
N ALA A 12 6.07 -5.05 1.10
CA ALA A 12 4.98 -4.08 1.05
C ALA A 12 3.70 -4.71 0.45
N LEU A 13 3.83 -5.49 -0.63
CA LEU A 13 2.72 -6.19 -1.25
C LEU A 13 2.07 -7.22 -0.30
N LEU A 14 2.91 -8.04 0.37
CA LEU A 14 2.45 -9.02 1.37
C LEU A 14 1.68 -8.36 2.50
N TYR A 15 2.18 -7.23 2.99
CA TYR A 15 1.52 -6.46 4.03
C TYR A 15 0.16 -5.89 3.56
N ILE A 16 0.07 -5.38 2.34
CA ILE A 16 -1.19 -4.88 1.77
C ILE A 16 -2.22 -6.02 1.68
N ILE A 17 -1.83 -7.21 1.20
CA ILE A 17 -2.70 -8.38 1.13
C ILE A 17 -3.23 -8.75 2.53
N PHE A 18 -2.37 -8.74 3.54
CA PHE A 18 -2.75 -9.01 4.92
C PHE A 18 -3.77 -8.02 5.47
N ILE A 19 -3.58 -6.73 5.22
CA ILE A 19 -4.50 -5.67 5.68
C ILE A 19 -5.85 -5.77 4.99
N VAL A 20 -5.88 -5.94 3.67
CA VAL A 20 -7.14 -6.08 2.91
C VAL A 20 -7.93 -7.30 3.36
N THR A 21 -7.24 -8.43 3.60
CA THR A 21 -7.86 -9.65 4.12
C THR A 21 -8.44 -9.44 5.52
N SER A 22 -7.69 -8.78 6.40
CA SER A 22 -8.14 -8.44 7.76
C SER A 22 -9.38 -7.53 7.76
N ILE A 23 -9.42 -6.51 6.89
CA ILE A 23 -10.59 -5.61 6.74
C ILE A 23 -11.79 -6.38 6.21
N SER A 24 -11.62 -7.21 5.18
CA SER A 24 -12.71 -8.01 4.60
C SER A 24 -13.31 -9.01 5.59
N ILE A 25 -12.48 -9.69 6.37
CA ILE A 25 -12.94 -10.64 7.39
C ILE A 25 -13.59 -9.86 8.55
N GLY A 26 -12.95 -8.81 9.04
CA GLY A 26 -13.47 -7.99 10.13
C GLY A 26 -14.82 -7.36 9.80
N GLY A 27 -15.00 -6.84 8.58
CA GLY A 27 -16.28 -6.31 8.10
C GLY A 27 -17.39 -7.35 8.07
N LYS A 28 -17.10 -8.57 7.59
CA LYS A 28 -18.07 -9.67 7.61
C LYS A 28 -18.45 -10.14 9.02
N LEU A 29 -17.50 -10.11 9.96
CA LEU A 29 -17.73 -10.50 11.35
C LEU A 29 -18.49 -9.43 12.15
N ALA A 30 -18.34 -8.16 11.80
CA ALA A 30 -18.94 -7.04 12.52
C ALA A 30 -20.46 -6.89 12.31
N GLY A 31 -21.00 -7.49 11.24
CA GLY A 31 -22.43 -7.44 10.88
C GLY A 31 -22.91 -6.04 10.46
N ASP A 32 -24.10 -5.97 9.85
CA ASP A 32 -24.76 -4.72 9.42
C ASP A 32 -25.49 -4.01 10.59
N SER A 33 -24.79 -3.83 11.71
CA SER A 33 -25.36 -3.12 12.86
C SER A 33 -25.25 -1.61 12.64
N GLU A 34 -26.37 -0.97 12.29
CA GLU A 34 -26.51 0.49 12.29
C GLU A 34 -26.06 1.04 13.65
N GLY A 35 -25.07 1.95 13.64
CA GLY A 35 -24.46 2.53 14.86
C GLY A 35 -23.15 1.89 15.33
N ASN A 36 -22.61 0.89 14.62
CA ASN A 36 -21.35 0.27 15.00
C ASN A 36 -20.12 1.08 14.56
N TYR A 37 -19.66 2.00 15.43
CA TYR A 37 -18.44 2.78 15.21
C TYR A 37 -17.15 1.94 15.14
N LEU A 38 -17.19 0.65 15.51
CA LEU A 38 -16.00 -0.22 15.43
C LEU A 38 -15.53 -0.44 13.98
N ILE A 39 -16.44 -0.45 13.00
CA ILE A 39 -16.10 -0.61 11.58
C ILE A 39 -15.25 0.58 11.09
N PRO A 40 -15.71 1.84 11.19
CA PRO A 40 -14.90 2.98 10.76
C PRO A 40 -13.62 3.15 11.58
N ILE A 41 -13.63 2.84 12.88
CA ILE A 41 -12.42 2.86 13.73
C ILE A 41 -11.40 1.83 13.27
N GLY A 42 -11.83 0.60 12.97
CA GLY A 42 -10.95 -0.46 12.48
C GLY A 42 -10.36 -0.13 11.12
N MET A 43 -11.18 0.39 10.19
CA MET A 43 -10.70 0.83 8.88
C MET A 43 -9.66 1.95 9.00
N LEU A 44 -9.94 2.99 9.80
CA LEU A 44 -9.01 4.10 9.97
C LEU A 44 -7.72 3.67 10.68
N SER A 45 -7.82 2.80 11.68
CA SER A 45 -6.66 2.27 12.40
C SER A 45 -5.72 1.47 11.48
N LEU A 46 -6.28 0.60 10.63
CA LEU A 46 -5.51 -0.18 9.68
C LEU A 46 -4.91 0.69 8.57
N PHE A 47 -5.63 1.73 8.14
CA PHE A 47 -5.10 2.72 7.21
C PHE A 47 -3.90 3.48 7.80
N VAL A 48 -4.01 4.01 9.03
CA VAL A 48 -2.93 4.73 9.71
C VAL A 48 -1.73 3.81 9.97
N LEU A 49 -1.97 2.58 10.41
CA LEU A 49 -0.91 1.58 10.60
C LEU A 49 -0.17 1.30 9.29
N SER A 50 -0.90 1.17 8.19
CA SER A 50 -0.33 0.97 6.86
C SER A 50 0.50 2.17 6.41
N ALA A 51 -0.02 3.38 6.58
CA ALA A 51 0.71 4.61 6.28
C ALA A 51 2.01 4.71 7.10
N ALA A 52 1.98 4.35 8.39
CA ALA A 52 3.16 4.36 9.25
C ALA A 52 4.22 3.35 8.81
N ILE A 53 3.82 2.12 8.45
CA ILE A 53 4.74 1.08 7.96
C ILE A 53 5.33 1.48 6.61
N MET A 54 4.52 2.03 5.70
CA MET A 54 5.01 2.52 4.41
C MET A 54 5.96 3.70 4.58
N ALA A 55 5.65 4.64 5.47
CA ALA A 55 6.55 5.73 5.79
C ALA A 55 7.90 5.20 6.30
N TYR A 56 7.89 4.21 7.19
CA TYR A 56 9.12 3.57 7.65
C TYR A 56 9.90 2.93 6.48
N ILE A 57 9.23 2.16 5.62
CA ILE A 57 9.86 1.49 4.47
C ILE A 57 10.47 2.50 3.48
N PHE A 58 9.80 3.62 3.23
CA PHE A 58 10.24 4.58 2.22
C PHE A 58 11.26 5.58 2.77
N LEU A 59 11.13 5.98 4.04
CA LEU A 59 11.89 7.08 4.62
C LEU A 59 13.05 6.64 5.51
N TYR A 60 13.06 5.43 6.06
CA TYR A 60 14.11 5.01 6.98
C TYR A 60 15.51 5.14 6.36
N GLN A 61 15.73 4.54 5.19
CA GLN A 61 17.04 4.58 4.53
C GLN A 61 17.43 5.99 4.05
N PRO A 62 16.55 6.77 3.39
CA PRO A 62 16.86 8.17 3.06
C PRO A 62 17.17 9.04 4.27
N ILE A 63 16.46 8.88 5.39
CA ILE A 63 16.71 9.63 6.64
C ILE A 63 18.10 9.29 7.18
N VAL A 64 18.46 8.01 7.27
CA VAL A 64 19.81 7.59 7.70
C VAL A 64 20.89 8.21 6.81
N MET A 65 20.70 8.19 5.49
CA MET A 65 21.65 8.81 4.55
C MET A 65 21.71 10.33 4.69
N LEU A 66 20.61 10.99 5.05
CA LEU A 66 20.58 12.43 5.33
C LEU A 66 21.39 12.77 6.58
N LEU A 67 21.28 11.94 7.64
CA LEU A 67 22.05 12.07 8.88
C LEU A 67 23.55 11.81 8.66
N GLU A 68 23.89 10.91 7.73
CA GLU A 68 25.28 10.68 7.27
C GLU A 68 25.82 11.79 6.35
N GLY A 69 25.05 12.86 6.07
CA GLY A 69 25.45 13.97 5.21
C GLY A 69 25.32 13.71 3.70
N LYS A 70 24.85 12.53 3.28
CA LYS A 70 24.72 12.11 1.87
C LYS A 70 23.41 12.60 1.23
N ARG A 71 23.18 13.92 1.28
CA ARG A 71 21.89 14.54 0.87
C ARG A 71 21.47 14.20 -0.57
N LYS A 72 22.39 14.29 -1.54
CA LYS A 72 22.09 14.02 -2.96
C LYS A 72 21.66 12.57 -3.19
N GLU A 73 22.34 11.63 -2.54
CA GLU A 73 22.03 10.20 -2.67
C GLU A 73 20.72 9.84 -1.98
N ALA A 74 20.42 10.45 -0.81
CA ALA A 74 19.16 10.28 -0.11
C ALA A 74 17.96 10.70 -0.97
N ILE A 75 18.04 11.87 -1.60
CA ILE A 75 16.98 12.38 -2.48
C ILE A 75 16.83 11.49 -3.71
N ARG A 76 17.96 11.05 -4.31
CA ARG A 76 17.92 10.14 -5.46
C ARG A 76 17.27 8.80 -5.11
N LEU A 77 17.61 8.23 -3.95
CA LEU A 77 17.04 6.97 -3.48
C LEU A 77 15.54 7.11 -3.22
N PHE A 78 15.13 8.12 -2.46
CA PHE A 78 13.72 8.36 -2.14
C PHE A 78 12.88 8.62 -3.39
N GLY A 79 13.34 9.52 -4.27
CA GLY A 79 12.65 9.83 -5.52
C GLY A 79 12.52 8.61 -6.45
N SER A 80 13.56 7.79 -6.54
CA SER A 80 13.51 6.55 -7.33
C SER A 80 12.52 5.54 -6.75
N THR A 81 12.47 5.39 -5.43
CA THR A 81 11.51 4.51 -4.75
C THR A 81 10.07 4.96 -5.00
N ILE A 82 9.78 6.27 -4.91
CA ILE A 82 8.46 6.81 -5.23
C ILE A 82 8.11 6.56 -6.70
N ALA A 83 9.03 6.85 -7.62
CA ALA A 83 8.77 6.68 -9.05
C ALA A 83 8.44 5.23 -9.41
N ILE A 84 9.19 4.27 -8.87
CA ILE A 84 8.93 2.84 -9.08
C ILE A 84 7.58 2.44 -8.47
N PHE A 85 7.29 2.87 -7.23
CA PHE A 85 6.02 2.58 -6.58
C PHE A 85 4.83 3.17 -7.33
N ALA A 86 4.95 4.41 -7.82
CA ALA A 86 3.95 5.06 -8.66
C ALA A 86 3.73 4.29 -9.97
N GLY A 87 4.80 3.84 -10.63
CA GLY A 87 4.71 3.01 -11.84
C GLY A 87 3.99 1.68 -11.60
N ILE A 88 4.32 0.98 -10.51
CA ILE A 88 3.64 -0.26 -10.11
C ILE A 88 2.16 0.02 -9.85
N THR A 89 1.86 1.07 -9.09
CA THR A 89 0.48 1.47 -8.77
C THR A 89 -0.32 1.77 -10.04
N PHE A 90 0.28 2.50 -10.99
CA PHE A 90 -0.35 2.81 -12.27
C PHE A 90 -0.67 1.55 -13.07
N ILE A 91 0.25 0.57 -13.13
CA ILE A 91 0.02 -0.71 -13.82
C ILE A 91 -1.12 -1.49 -13.14
N VAL A 92 -1.16 -1.55 -11.81
CA VAL A 92 -2.25 -2.20 -11.06
C VAL A 92 -3.60 -1.56 -11.39
N PHE A 93 -3.67 -0.23 -11.44
CA PHE A 93 -4.88 0.50 -11.83
C PHE A 93 -5.30 0.24 -13.27
N LEU A 94 -4.35 0.16 -14.21
CA LEU A 94 -4.65 -0.19 -15.60
C LEU A 94 -5.23 -1.60 -15.72
N ILE A 95 -4.63 -2.57 -15.02
CA ILE A 95 -5.14 -3.95 -15.00
C ILE A 95 -6.55 -3.99 -14.40
N ALA A 96 -6.78 -3.29 -13.28
CA ALA A 96 -8.10 -3.21 -12.67
C ALA A 96 -9.15 -2.58 -13.59
N LEU A 97 -8.80 -1.53 -14.35
CA LEU A 97 -9.70 -0.87 -15.29
C LEU A 97 -10.03 -1.77 -16.49
N ILE A 98 -9.05 -2.49 -17.03
CA ILE A 98 -9.26 -3.47 -18.11
C ILE A 98 -10.16 -4.61 -17.62
N ALA A 99 -9.89 -5.16 -16.43
CA ALA A 99 -10.70 -6.21 -15.83
C ALA A 99 -12.15 -5.76 -15.60
N LEU A 100 -12.36 -4.53 -15.11
CA LEU A 100 -13.70 -3.96 -14.93
C LEU A 100 -14.43 -3.83 -16.27
N LYS A 101 -13.76 -3.31 -17.32
CA LYS A 101 -14.34 -3.19 -18.66
C LYS A 101 -14.74 -4.55 -19.24
N LEU A 102 -13.89 -5.57 -19.07
CA LEU A 102 -14.15 -6.92 -19.56
C LEU A 102 -15.35 -7.55 -18.84
N ASN A 103 -15.45 -7.37 -17.52
CA ASN A 103 -16.58 -7.84 -16.73
C ASN A 103 -17.89 -7.18 -17.15
N ILE A 104 -17.88 -5.88 -17.45
CA ILE A 104 -19.06 -5.16 -17.98
C ILE A 104 -19.48 -5.71 -19.35
N GLN A 105 -18.54 -6.06 -20.23
CA GLN A 105 -18.87 -6.65 -21.55
C GLN A 105 -19.50 -8.06 -21.43
N ILE A 106 -19.07 -8.88 -20.48
CA ILE A 106 -19.60 -10.24 -20.29
C ILE A 106 -21.05 -10.20 -19.77
N LEU A 107 -21.40 -9.21 -18.94
CA LEU A 107 -22.76 -9.00 -18.40
C LEU A 107 -23.74 -8.36 -19.41
N ALA A 108 -23.26 -7.91 -20.57
CA ALA A 108 -24.07 -7.26 -21.61
C ALA A 108 -24.53 -8.23 -22.72
N PHE A 109 -24.25 -9.53 -22.59
CA PHE A 109 -24.72 -10.63 -23.42
C PHE A 109 -25.64 -11.55 -22.60
#